data_AF-A0AAD6YQL3-F1
#
_entry.id   AF-A0AAD6YQL3-F1
#
_cell.length_a   1.000
_cell.length_b   1.000
_cell.length_c   1.000
_cell.angle_alpha   90.00
_cell.angle_beta   90.00
_cell.angle_gamma   90.00
#
_symmetry.space_group_name_H-M   'P 1'
#
loop_
_entity.id
_entity.type
_entity.pdbx_description
1 polymer ?
#
loop_
_entity_poly.entity_id
_entity_poly.type
_entity_poly.pdbx_seq_one_letter_code
_entity_poly.pdbx_strand_id
1 'polypeptide(L)'
;MVVRIWVSLFAILSAVAAVHLPAKRQTNDGVHLAITPACGKLGGAFANANAGVVTTGIKTLVAFGDSYTFGGRSDGGPLPAAVLNGTSPRAGGRGTDGPVWAEDVASDLGATIKDYAVSGAVVNVTLWPSEAGQSDFLHQAALFLSQNNALNSATTLYTVFFGINDFGASSIDGNHLPQAAADLLAQIQQLAAAPTNAKNIVVLDDYGRGSHSATGDAWKQAVFNGLSTLRAQGLNVAFVDFAPLWDAVLGTSPGFAAFGYKTSGACIPNLSQTNLSGECSTPLNSFYWLPGHPSKETHRIMADYLKLVLANCKA
;
A
#
# COMPACT_ATOMS: atom_id res chain seq x y z
N MET A 1 -43.59 -13.82 -70.88
CA MET A 1 -43.81 -12.54 -70.17
C MET A 1 -43.63 -12.82 -68.69
N VAL A 2 -42.42 -12.61 -68.14
CA VAL A 2 -42.05 -12.99 -66.77
C VAL A 2 -41.62 -11.71 -66.05
N VAL A 3 -42.38 -11.32 -65.03
CA VAL A 3 -42.12 -10.16 -64.19
C VAL A 3 -41.22 -10.60 -63.02
N ARG A 4 -40.03 -10.02 -62.91
CA ARG A 4 -39.11 -10.20 -61.77
C ARG A 4 -39.37 -9.12 -60.72
N ILE A 5 -39.71 -9.56 -59.52
CA ILE A 5 -39.86 -8.74 -58.31
C ILE A 5 -38.46 -8.53 -57.72
N TRP A 6 -38.07 -7.27 -57.50
CA TRP A 6 -36.88 -6.91 -56.72
C TRP A 6 -37.30 -6.60 -55.29
N VAL A 7 -36.77 -7.33 -54.32
CA VAL A 7 -36.90 -7.04 -52.89
C VAL A 7 -35.60 -6.35 -52.45
N SER A 8 -35.69 -5.08 -52.06
CA SER A 8 -34.58 -4.33 -51.48
C SER A 8 -34.47 -4.64 -49.98
N LEU A 9 -33.35 -5.23 -49.56
CA LEU A 9 -32.98 -5.32 -48.13
C LEU A 9 -32.48 -3.95 -47.65
N PHE A 10 -33.17 -3.37 -46.66
CA PHE A 10 -32.63 -2.28 -45.86
C PHE A 10 -31.83 -2.86 -44.68
N ALA A 11 -30.52 -2.63 -44.66
CA ALA A 11 -29.67 -2.89 -43.51
C ALA A 11 -29.79 -1.72 -42.52
N ILE A 12 -30.26 -2.00 -41.29
CA ILE A 12 -30.28 -1.05 -40.19
C ILE A 12 -28.91 -1.12 -39.50
N LEU A 13 -28.06 -0.10 -39.70
CA LEU A 13 -26.87 0.10 -38.87
C LEU A 13 -27.27 0.74 -37.54
N SER A 14 -27.23 -0.03 -36.47
CA SER A 14 -27.33 0.50 -35.10
C SER A 14 -26.00 1.12 -34.70
N ALA A 15 -25.92 2.46 -34.70
CA ALA A 15 -24.80 3.18 -34.12
C ALA A 15 -24.92 3.15 -32.59
N VAL A 16 -24.07 2.36 -31.93
CA VAL A 16 -23.90 2.42 -30.47
C VAL A 16 -23.07 3.66 -30.15
N ALA A 17 -23.73 4.71 -29.66
CA ALA A 17 -23.05 5.87 -29.11
C ALA A 17 -22.29 5.44 -27.85
N ALA A 18 -20.96 5.43 -27.93
CA ALA A 18 -20.11 5.26 -26.75
C ALA A 18 -20.34 6.46 -25.81
N VAL A 19 -20.98 6.21 -24.68
CA VAL A 19 -21.08 7.19 -23.59
C VAL A 19 -19.65 7.48 -23.12
N HIS A 20 -19.09 8.61 -23.56
CA HIS A 20 -17.85 9.13 -23.01
C HIS A 20 -18.16 9.59 -21.58
N LEU A 21 -17.82 8.75 -20.60
CA LEU A 21 -17.66 9.20 -19.23
C LEU A 21 -16.66 10.36 -19.26
N PRO A 22 -16.94 11.48 -18.57
CA PRO A 22 -15.99 12.59 -18.51
C PRO A 22 -14.67 12.03 -17.98
N ALA A 23 -13.58 12.26 -18.72
CA ALA A 23 -12.25 11.92 -18.28
C ALA A 23 -12.09 12.48 -16.86
N LYS A 24 -11.88 11.60 -15.88
CA LYS A 24 -11.46 12.02 -14.54
C LYS A 24 -10.34 13.03 -14.78
N ARG A 25 -10.49 14.24 -14.24
CA ARG A 25 -9.39 15.22 -14.11
C ARG A 25 -8.15 14.39 -13.74
N GLN A 26 -7.05 14.52 -14.47
CA GLN A 26 -5.81 13.79 -14.15
C GLN A 26 -5.34 14.23 -12.76
N THR A 27 -5.93 13.61 -11.73
CA THR A 27 -5.46 13.64 -10.36
C THR A 27 -4.22 12.77 -10.36
N ASN A 28 -3.13 13.24 -9.76
CA ASN A 28 -1.81 12.62 -9.77
C ASN A 28 -0.90 13.03 -10.95
N ASP A 29 -0.86 14.32 -11.33
CA ASP A 29 0.18 14.93 -12.18
C ASP A 29 0.60 14.15 -13.47
N GLY A 30 -0.34 13.37 -14.04
CA GLY A 30 -0.14 12.50 -15.19
C GLY A 30 0.36 11.08 -14.88
N VAL A 31 0.78 10.81 -13.63
CA VAL A 31 1.18 9.51 -13.12
C VAL A 31 -0.05 8.63 -12.84
N HIS A 32 -0.04 7.39 -13.33
CA HIS A 32 -1.17 6.46 -13.22
C HIS A 32 -0.72 5.00 -13.27
N LEU A 33 -1.59 4.08 -12.85
CA LEU A 33 -1.32 2.65 -12.99
C LEU A 33 -1.29 2.23 -14.47
N ALA A 34 -0.21 1.56 -14.88
CA ALA A 34 -0.08 0.93 -16.19
C ALA A 34 -0.26 -0.60 -16.15
N ILE A 35 -0.55 -1.15 -14.96
CA ILE A 35 -0.80 -2.58 -14.75
C ILE A 35 -2.07 -2.78 -13.92
N THR A 36 -2.62 -4.00 -13.98
CA THR A 36 -3.67 -4.47 -13.07
C THR A 36 -3.07 -5.55 -12.16
N PRO A 37 -3.43 -5.62 -10.86
CA PRO A 37 -2.92 -6.66 -9.98
C PRO A 37 -3.26 -8.05 -10.50
N ALA A 38 -2.28 -8.96 -10.46
CA ALA A 38 -2.51 -10.38 -10.67
C ALA A 38 -3.11 -10.99 -9.40
N CYS A 39 -4.35 -11.48 -9.53
CA CYS A 39 -5.09 -12.06 -8.41
C CYS A 39 -4.81 -13.55 -8.25
N GLY A 40 -4.73 -14.01 -7.00
CA GLY A 40 -4.66 -15.41 -6.64
C GLY A 40 -5.67 -15.79 -5.56
N LYS A 41 -5.58 -17.03 -5.08
CA LYS A 41 -6.42 -17.54 -3.99
C LYS A 41 -5.66 -17.52 -2.68
N LEU A 42 -6.35 -17.21 -1.60
CA LEU A 42 -5.81 -17.41 -0.25
C LEU A 42 -5.65 -18.92 0.03
N GLY A 43 -4.54 -19.33 0.65
CA GLY A 43 -4.27 -20.74 1.00
C GLY A 43 -3.38 -21.51 0.01
N GLY A 44 -2.51 -20.83 -0.75
CA GLY A 44 -1.52 -21.42 -1.65
C GLY A 44 -0.25 -20.57 -1.72
N ALA A 45 0.41 -20.52 -2.88
CA ALA A 45 1.49 -19.57 -3.12
C ALA A 45 0.99 -18.13 -2.90
N PHE A 46 1.81 -17.27 -2.31
CA PHE A 46 1.43 -15.87 -2.06
C PHE A 46 1.03 -15.18 -3.38
N ALA A 47 -0.03 -14.39 -3.31
CA ALA A 47 -0.56 -13.62 -4.43
C ALA A 47 -1.45 -12.50 -3.87
N ASN A 48 -1.77 -11.50 -4.70
CA ASN A 48 -2.79 -10.52 -4.33
C ASN A 48 -4.13 -11.25 -4.11
N ALA A 49 -4.71 -11.10 -2.93
CA ALA A 49 -5.94 -11.78 -2.55
C ALA A 49 -6.74 -10.95 -1.56
N ASN A 50 -8.06 -10.96 -1.70
CA ASN A 50 -9.02 -10.37 -0.78
C ASN A 50 -10.07 -11.42 -0.40
N ALA A 51 -9.98 -11.94 0.83
CA ALA A 51 -10.89 -12.94 1.37
C ALA A 51 -11.91 -12.31 2.34
N GLY A 52 -12.64 -11.28 1.89
CA GLY A 52 -13.82 -10.76 2.59
C GLY A 52 -13.74 -9.31 3.06
N VAL A 53 -12.64 -8.60 2.82
CA VAL A 53 -12.55 -7.16 3.12
C VAL A 53 -13.46 -6.38 2.17
N VAL A 54 -14.44 -5.67 2.74
CA VAL A 54 -15.35 -4.78 2.00
C VAL A 54 -15.03 -3.35 2.41
N THR A 55 -14.73 -2.51 1.42
CA THR A 55 -14.34 -1.11 1.65
C THR A 55 -15.54 -0.16 1.75
N THR A 56 -16.70 -0.55 1.20
CA THR A 56 -17.93 0.24 1.29
C THR A 56 -18.36 0.41 2.74
N GLY A 57 -18.48 1.65 3.19
CA GLY A 57 -18.94 1.98 4.55
C GLY A 57 -17.86 1.95 5.63
N ILE A 58 -16.58 1.77 5.27
CA ILE A 58 -15.47 2.02 6.17
C ILE A 58 -15.47 3.50 6.57
N LYS A 59 -15.39 3.76 7.88
CA LYS A 59 -15.39 5.10 8.48
C LYS A 59 -14.06 5.44 9.15
N THR A 60 -13.28 4.42 9.52
CA THR A 60 -11.99 4.57 10.17
C THR A 60 -10.98 3.65 9.53
N LEU A 61 -9.82 4.20 9.18
CA LEU A 61 -8.63 3.44 8.78
C LEU A 61 -7.61 3.53 9.91
N VAL A 62 -7.21 2.40 10.48
CA VAL A 62 -6.13 2.31 11.48
C VAL A 62 -4.89 1.76 10.77
N ALA A 63 -3.83 2.56 10.71
CA ALA A 63 -2.61 2.22 9.96
C ALA A 63 -1.45 1.92 10.91
N PHE A 64 -0.82 0.77 10.71
CA PHE A 64 0.45 0.36 11.32
C PHE A 64 1.49 0.14 10.23
N GLY A 65 2.72 0.53 10.49
CA GLY A 65 3.78 0.34 9.52
C GLY A 65 5.02 1.18 9.77
N ASP A 66 5.73 1.44 8.69
CA ASP A 66 7.02 2.12 8.70
C ASP A 66 6.99 3.50 7.99
N SER A 67 8.11 3.92 7.40
CA SER A 67 8.24 5.19 6.68
C SER A 67 7.38 5.29 5.42
N TYR A 68 6.91 4.17 4.86
CA TYR A 68 5.98 4.20 3.71
C TYR A 68 4.55 4.52 4.16
N THR A 69 4.26 4.40 5.45
CA THR A 69 2.93 4.63 6.02
C THR A 69 2.90 5.84 6.98
N PHE A 70 4.05 6.26 7.51
CA PHE A 70 4.14 7.34 8.49
C PHE A 70 3.74 8.71 7.92
N GLY A 71 2.58 9.18 8.36
CA GLY A 71 1.96 10.47 8.09
C GLY A 71 2.42 11.58 9.04
N GLY A 72 3.65 11.54 9.56
CA GLY A 72 4.20 12.64 10.38
C GLY A 72 3.71 12.70 11.83
N ARG A 73 2.81 11.80 12.26
CA ARG A 73 2.37 11.61 13.64
C ARG A 73 1.95 10.14 13.83
N SER A 74 2.27 9.55 14.98
CA SER A 74 2.18 8.09 15.20
C SER A 74 1.36 7.69 16.44
N ASP A 75 0.46 8.55 16.92
CA ASP A 75 -0.36 8.30 18.11
C ASP A 75 -1.86 8.13 17.79
N GLY A 76 -2.21 7.99 16.50
CA GLY A 76 -3.59 7.91 16.03
C GLY A 76 -4.39 9.20 16.12
N GLY A 77 -3.74 10.34 16.37
CA GLY A 77 -4.31 11.68 16.31
C GLY A 77 -4.29 12.30 14.90
N PRO A 78 -4.83 13.53 14.73
CA PRO A 78 -4.82 14.23 13.45
C PRO A 78 -3.40 14.44 12.93
N LEU A 79 -3.21 14.13 11.64
CA LEU A 79 -1.93 14.31 10.96
C LEU A 79 -1.69 15.78 10.62
N PRO A 80 -0.43 16.26 10.63
CA PRO A 80 -0.12 17.57 10.08
C PRO A 80 -0.38 17.59 8.57
N ALA A 81 -0.51 18.80 8.00
CA ALA A 81 -0.73 18.96 6.57
C ALA A 81 0.42 18.35 5.76
N ALA A 82 0.08 17.54 4.76
CA ALA A 82 1.04 16.87 3.86
C ALA A 82 1.57 17.82 2.79
N VAL A 83 2.22 18.91 3.22
CA VAL A 83 2.82 19.93 2.36
C VAL A 83 4.28 20.14 2.73
N LEU A 84 5.12 20.42 1.73
CA LEU A 84 6.48 20.90 1.96
C LEU A 84 6.42 22.26 2.65
N ASN A 85 7.15 22.41 3.76
CA ASN A 85 7.23 23.66 4.51
C ASN A 85 8.70 24.07 4.64
N GLY A 86 9.00 25.30 4.23
CA GLY A 86 10.35 25.84 4.19
C GLY A 86 11.24 25.03 3.25
N THR A 87 12.45 24.69 3.70
CA THR A 87 13.41 23.92 2.90
C THR A 87 13.28 22.42 3.09
N SER A 88 12.51 21.92 4.07
CA SER A 88 12.48 20.49 4.37
C SER A 88 12.00 19.67 3.16
N PRO A 89 12.68 18.58 2.78
CA PRO A 89 12.18 17.66 1.76
C PRO A 89 11.09 16.74 2.31
N ARG A 90 10.63 16.90 3.56
CA ARG A 90 9.66 15.99 4.18
C ARG A 90 8.35 16.70 4.40
N ALA A 91 7.37 16.44 3.54
CA ALA A 91 6.07 17.12 3.59
C ALA A 91 5.35 16.76 4.88
N GLY A 92 5.06 17.73 5.75
CA GLY A 92 4.47 17.46 7.07
C GLY A 92 5.18 16.37 7.88
N GLY A 93 6.49 16.14 7.67
CA GLY A 93 7.26 15.06 8.30
C GLY A 93 7.22 13.69 7.63
N ARG A 94 6.47 13.49 6.53
CA ARG A 94 6.46 12.22 5.76
C ARG A 94 7.82 11.95 5.13
N GLY A 95 8.10 10.68 4.82
CA GLY A 95 9.22 10.27 3.96
C GLY A 95 9.04 10.60 2.47
N THR A 96 8.20 11.57 2.13
CA THR A 96 7.79 11.90 0.75
C THR A 96 7.47 13.40 0.61
N ASP A 97 7.15 13.85 -0.61
CA ASP A 97 6.81 15.24 -0.96
C ASP A 97 5.33 15.61 -0.80
N GLY A 98 4.51 14.69 -0.27
CA GLY A 98 3.08 14.88 -0.07
C GLY A 98 2.45 13.81 0.82
N PRO A 99 1.18 13.46 0.59
CA PRO A 99 0.50 12.39 1.32
C PRO A 99 1.16 11.02 1.06
N VAL A 100 1.13 10.14 2.07
CA VAL A 100 1.42 8.71 1.87
C VAL A 100 0.17 7.94 1.43
N TRP A 101 0.37 6.71 0.96
CA TRP A 101 -0.71 5.88 0.38
C TRP A 101 -1.91 5.71 1.33
N ALA A 102 -1.67 5.60 2.65
CA ALA A 102 -2.73 5.40 3.63
C ALA A 102 -3.65 6.63 3.76
N GLU A 103 -3.09 7.83 3.60
CA GLU A 103 -3.86 9.09 3.59
C GLU A 103 -4.76 9.16 2.35
N ASP A 104 -4.25 8.74 1.19
CA ASP A 104 -5.02 8.64 -0.06
C ASP A 104 -6.15 7.61 0.04
N VAL A 105 -5.88 6.44 0.61
CA VAL A 105 -6.92 5.42 0.85
C VAL A 105 -7.99 5.97 1.80
N ALA A 106 -7.60 6.61 2.92
CA ALA A 106 -8.56 7.18 3.86
C ALA A 106 -9.41 8.27 3.20
N SER A 107 -8.79 9.17 2.43
CA SER A 107 -9.46 10.23 1.66
C SER A 107 -10.48 9.65 0.67
N ASP A 108 -10.08 8.65 -0.12
CA ASP A 108 -10.95 7.99 -1.10
C ASP A 108 -12.15 7.29 -0.48
N LEU A 109 -12.00 6.76 0.74
CA LEU A 109 -13.07 6.12 1.50
C LEU A 109 -13.96 7.12 2.24
N GLY A 110 -13.54 8.39 2.36
CA GLY A 110 -14.15 9.35 3.27
C GLY A 110 -13.99 8.95 4.74
N ALA A 111 -12.93 8.21 5.07
CA ALA A 111 -12.65 7.68 6.40
C ALA A 111 -11.71 8.59 7.20
N THR A 112 -11.83 8.56 8.52
CA THR A 112 -10.82 9.12 9.42
C THR A 112 -9.63 8.18 9.50
N ILE A 113 -8.43 8.69 9.28
CA ILE A 113 -7.19 7.94 9.51
C ILE A 113 -6.74 8.06 10.97
N LYS A 114 -6.32 6.93 11.55
CA LYS A 114 -5.58 6.82 12.80
C LYS A 114 -4.25 6.16 12.48
N ASP A 115 -3.22 6.97 12.33
CA ASP A 115 -1.89 6.51 11.97
C ASP A 115 -1.04 6.23 13.22
N TYR A 116 -0.49 5.03 13.29
CA TYR A 116 0.46 4.58 14.31
C TYR A 116 1.81 4.21 13.71
N ALA A 117 1.98 4.29 12.39
CA ALA A 117 3.24 3.97 11.73
C ALA A 117 4.37 4.86 12.25
N VAL A 118 5.60 4.36 12.20
CA VAL A 118 6.80 5.11 12.60
C VAL A 118 7.90 4.83 11.60
N SER A 119 8.57 5.87 11.09
CA SER A 119 9.67 5.70 10.16
C SER A 119 10.77 4.79 10.73
N GLY A 120 11.26 3.84 9.91
CA GLY A 120 12.28 2.87 10.32
C GLY A 120 11.74 1.68 11.13
N ALA A 121 10.43 1.61 11.38
CA ALA A 121 9.90 0.53 12.20
C ALA A 121 10.06 -0.85 11.56
N VAL A 122 10.47 -1.80 12.39
CA VAL A 122 10.50 -3.25 12.13
C VAL A 122 9.28 -3.91 12.77
N VAL A 123 9.06 -5.21 12.58
CA VAL A 123 7.97 -5.89 13.29
C VAL A 123 8.25 -6.00 14.79
N ASN A 124 9.45 -6.45 15.15
CA ASN A 124 9.88 -6.64 16.53
C ASN A 124 11.35 -6.26 16.66
N VAL A 125 11.63 -5.17 17.36
CA VAL A 125 12.98 -4.61 17.47
C VAL A 125 13.96 -5.54 18.18
N THR A 126 13.46 -6.45 19.02
CA THR A 126 14.31 -7.42 19.75
C THR A 126 14.96 -8.46 18.84
N LEU A 127 14.47 -8.62 17.61
CA LEU A 127 15.05 -9.50 16.59
C LEU A 127 16.19 -8.84 15.81
N TRP A 128 16.31 -7.52 15.89
CA TRP A 128 17.15 -6.70 15.02
C TRP A 128 18.05 -5.77 15.86
N PRO A 129 19.17 -6.28 16.42
CA PRO A 129 20.11 -5.45 17.18
C PRO A 129 20.59 -4.18 16.44
N SER A 130 20.71 -4.22 15.12
CA SER A 130 21.06 -3.05 14.29
C SER A 130 19.98 -1.96 14.29
N GLU A 131 18.73 -2.31 14.63
CA GLU A 131 17.57 -1.42 14.69
C GLU A 131 17.11 -1.14 16.13
N ALA A 132 17.92 -1.45 17.15
CA ALA A 132 17.55 -1.34 18.58
C ALA A 132 17.02 0.04 19.02
N GLY A 133 17.30 1.11 18.28
CA GLY A 133 16.81 2.47 18.53
C GLY A 133 15.48 2.83 17.83
N GLN A 134 14.92 1.94 17.01
CA GLN A 134 13.69 2.19 16.27
C GLN A 134 12.44 1.80 17.07
N SER A 135 11.28 2.23 16.56
CA SER A 135 9.99 1.69 16.99
C SER A 135 9.70 0.35 16.29
N ASP A 136 8.65 -0.35 16.70
CA ASP A 136 8.24 -1.60 16.08
C ASP A 136 6.71 -1.80 16.13
N PHE A 137 6.21 -2.82 15.41
CA PHE A 137 4.77 -3.10 15.40
C PHE A 137 4.22 -3.42 16.79
N LEU A 138 4.98 -4.14 17.62
CA LEU A 138 4.59 -4.46 19.00
C LEU A 138 4.29 -3.19 19.80
N HIS A 139 5.16 -2.19 19.72
CA HIS A 139 4.97 -0.90 20.37
C HIS A 139 3.78 -0.13 19.80
N GLN A 140 3.65 -0.08 18.46
CA GLN A 140 2.53 0.63 17.81
C GLN A 140 1.17 0.01 18.18
N ALA A 141 1.06 -1.32 18.17
CA ALA A 141 -0.13 -2.04 18.58
C ALA A 141 -0.43 -1.84 20.07
N ALA A 142 0.59 -1.91 20.94
CA ALA A 142 0.44 -1.65 22.37
C ALA A 142 -0.06 -0.22 22.64
N LEU A 143 0.45 0.78 21.93
CA LEU A 143 -0.02 2.16 22.02
C LEU A 143 -1.49 2.27 21.62
N PHE A 144 -1.88 1.72 20.46
CA PHE A 144 -3.27 1.70 20.01
C PHE A 144 -4.21 1.03 21.04
N LEU A 145 -3.81 -0.12 21.58
CA LEU A 145 -4.60 -0.86 22.58
C LEU A 145 -4.72 -0.08 23.90
N SER A 146 -3.64 0.57 24.36
CA SER A 146 -3.63 1.36 25.60
C SER A 146 -4.60 2.54 25.58
N GLN A 147 -4.93 3.04 24.40
CA GLN A 147 -5.86 4.16 24.21
C GLN A 147 -7.33 3.78 24.34
N ASN A 148 -7.65 2.48 24.44
CA ASN A 148 -9.02 1.96 24.61
C ASN A 148 -10.01 2.55 23.59
N ASN A 149 -9.58 2.64 22.32
CA ASN A 149 -10.40 3.22 21.26
C ASN A 149 -11.74 2.49 21.12
N ALA A 150 -12.86 3.22 21.13
CA ALA A 150 -14.20 2.68 20.91
C ALA A 150 -14.54 2.67 19.40
N LEU A 151 -13.90 1.78 18.64
CA LEU A 151 -14.10 1.65 17.19
C LEU A 151 -15.13 0.57 16.86
N ASN A 152 -15.97 0.82 15.86
CA ASN A 152 -16.89 -0.20 15.33
C ASN A 152 -16.11 -1.11 14.36
N SER A 153 -15.94 -2.38 14.74
CA SER A 153 -15.18 -3.35 13.93
C SER A 153 -15.75 -3.61 12.55
N ALA A 154 -17.05 -3.39 12.32
CA ALA A 154 -17.68 -3.54 11.01
C ALA A 154 -17.34 -2.39 10.06
N THR A 155 -17.01 -1.20 10.58
CA THR A 155 -16.68 0.01 9.79
C THR A 155 -15.25 0.47 9.99
N THR A 156 -14.39 -0.37 10.56
CA THR A 156 -12.96 -0.09 10.77
C THR A 156 -12.14 -1.03 9.90
N LEU A 157 -11.20 -0.45 9.16
CA LEU A 157 -10.19 -1.15 8.39
C LEU A 157 -8.84 -1.00 9.10
N TYR A 158 -8.18 -2.12 9.35
CA TYR A 158 -6.82 -2.15 9.89
C TYR A 158 -5.85 -2.47 8.77
N THR A 159 -4.79 -1.69 8.63
CA THR A 159 -3.73 -1.94 7.65
C THR A 159 -2.40 -2.17 8.36
N VAL A 160 -1.66 -3.18 7.93
CA VAL A 160 -0.35 -3.56 8.47
C VAL A 160 0.63 -3.60 7.31
N PHE A 161 1.64 -2.73 7.33
CA PHE A 161 2.65 -2.66 6.27
C PHE A 161 4.06 -2.62 6.87
N PHE A 162 4.69 -3.79 6.94
CA PHE A 162 6.03 -4.03 7.49
C PHE A 162 6.81 -5.00 6.60
N GLY A 163 8.10 -5.18 6.89
CA GLY A 163 8.98 -6.12 6.18
C GLY A 163 10.14 -5.43 5.47
N ILE A 164 10.03 -4.15 5.13
CA ILE A 164 11.10 -3.40 4.45
C ILE A 164 12.33 -3.28 5.35
N ASN A 165 12.15 -2.80 6.58
CA ASN A 165 13.26 -2.64 7.53
C ASN A 165 13.71 -3.98 8.10
N ASP A 166 12.79 -4.93 8.34
CA ASP A 166 13.12 -6.30 8.76
C ASP A 166 14.02 -7.00 7.73
N PHE A 167 13.68 -6.90 6.44
CA PHE A 167 14.50 -7.46 5.36
C PHE A 167 15.85 -6.76 5.27
N GLY A 168 15.89 -5.43 5.38
CA GLY A 168 17.13 -4.66 5.45
C GLY A 168 18.05 -5.13 6.58
N ALA A 169 17.53 -5.19 7.81
CA ALA A 169 18.24 -5.61 9.01
C ALA A 169 18.71 -7.06 8.92
N SER A 170 17.98 -7.94 8.21
CA SER A 170 18.36 -9.35 8.06
C SER A 170 19.71 -9.56 7.36
N SER A 171 20.17 -8.59 6.57
CA SER A 171 21.50 -8.62 5.95
C SER A 171 22.65 -8.36 6.93
N ILE A 172 22.35 -7.78 8.10
CA ILE A 172 23.30 -7.41 9.15
C ILE A 172 23.20 -8.38 10.33
N ASP A 173 21.99 -8.61 10.82
CA ASP A 173 21.72 -9.33 12.06
C ASP A 173 21.44 -10.83 11.85
N GLY A 174 21.33 -11.27 10.59
CA GLY A 174 20.97 -12.64 10.23
C GLY A 174 19.48 -12.82 9.98
N ASN A 175 19.10 -14.02 9.53
CA ASN A 175 17.73 -14.26 9.09
C ASN A 175 16.77 -14.54 10.26
N HIS A 176 16.13 -13.48 10.77
CA HIS A 176 15.03 -13.57 11.75
C HIS A 176 13.64 -13.35 11.15
N LEU A 177 13.53 -13.24 9.82
CA LEU A 177 12.26 -13.00 9.13
C LEU A 177 11.16 -14.02 9.48
N PRO A 178 11.41 -15.34 9.60
CA PRO A 178 10.36 -16.27 10.01
C PRO A 178 9.75 -15.94 11.37
N GLN A 179 10.57 -15.48 12.34
CA GLN A 179 10.09 -15.08 13.66
C GLN A 179 9.33 -13.74 13.59
N ALA A 180 9.85 -12.77 12.84
CA ALA A 180 9.14 -11.51 12.63
C ALA A 180 7.77 -11.74 11.96
N ALA A 181 7.61 -12.74 11.08
CA ALA A 181 6.33 -13.03 10.44
C ALA A 181 5.33 -13.60 11.47
N ALA A 182 5.81 -14.46 12.36
CA ALA A 182 5.02 -14.97 13.48
C ALA A 182 4.59 -13.85 14.43
N ASP A 183 5.49 -12.92 14.75
CA ASP A 183 5.20 -11.77 15.63
C ASP A 183 4.17 -10.82 14.99
N LEU A 184 4.26 -10.57 13.67
CA LEU A 184 3.27 -9.79 12.92
C LEU A 184 1.88 -10.41 13.02
N LEU A 185 1.79 -11.72 12.78
CA LEU A 185 0.52 -12.45 12.86
C LEU A 185 -0.03 -12.49 14.29
N ALA A 186 0.84 -12.58 15.30
CA ALA A 186 0.45 -12.50 16.71
C ALA A 186 -0.12 -11.12 17.08
N GLN A 187 0.46 -10.03 16.58
CA GLN A 187 -0.11 -8.69 16.78
C GLN A 187 -1.46 -8.54 16.08
N ILE A 188 -1.63 -9.11 14.88
CA ILE A 188 -2.95 -9.17 14.23
C ILE A 188 -3.97 -9.92 15.08
N GLN A 189 -3.59 -11.04 15.71
CA GLN A 189 -4.47 -11.77 16.63
C GLN A 189 -4.83 -10.96 17.87
N GLN A 190 -3.88 -10.20 18.42
CA GLN A 190 -4.13 -9.27 19.54
C GLN A 190 -5.17 -8.20 19.15
N LEU A 191 -5.07 -7.62 17.96
CA LEU A 191 -6.05 -6.66 17.44
C LEU A 191 -7.42 -7.33 17.20
N ALA A 192 -7.45 -8.58 16.76
CA ALA A 192 -8.68 -9.35 16.54
C ALA A 192 -9.39 -9.74 17.84
N ALA A 193 -8.65 -9.84 18.95
CA ALA A 193 -9.20 -10.17 20.26
C ALA A 193 -9.98 -8.99 20.88
N ALA A 194 -10.76 -9.29 21.92
CA ALA A 194 -11.39 -8.26 22.73
C ALA A 194 -10.32 -7.38 23.42
N PRO A 195 -10.55 -6.06 23.58
CA PRO A 195 -11.80 -5.34 23.29
C PRO A 195 -11.91 -4.81 21.86
N THR A 196 -10.83 -4.79 21.09
CA THR A 196 -10.77 -4.22 19.74
C THR A 196 -11.68 -4.96 18.76
N ASN A 197 -11.70 -6.29 18.85
CA ASN A 197 -12.51 -7.15 17.98
C ASN A 197 -12.30 -6.83 16.49
N ALA A 198 -11.07 -6.53 16.07
CA ALA A 198 -10.77 -6.17 14.68
C ALA A 198 -11.30 -7.25 13.72
N LYS A 199 -11.95 -6.83 12.63
CA LYS A 199 -12.56 -7.75 11.65
C LYS A 199 -11.96 -7.64 10.26
N ASN A 200 -11.65 -6.42 9.80
CA ASN A 200 -11.16 -6.17 8.45
C ASN A 200 -9.68 -5.79 8.49
N ILE A 201 -8.83 -6.66 7.96
CA ILE A 201 -7.38 -6.53 8.07
C ILE A 201 -6.76 -6.66 6.68
N VAL A 202 -5.93 -5.69 6.31
CA VAL A 202 -5.15 -5.72 5.06
C VAL A 202 -3.68 -5.75 5.45
N VAL A 203 -2.95 -6.76 4.99
CA VAL A 203 -1.50 -6.76 5.08
C VAL A 203 -0.92 -6.42 3.71
N LEU A 204 -0.02 -5.46 3.70
CA LEU A 204 0.69 -5.00 2.51
C LEU A 204 2.15 -5.43 2.62
N ASP A 205 2.76 -5.77 1.49
CA ASP A 205 4.17 -6.12 1.42
C ASP A 205 4.88 -5.45 0.24
N ASP A 206 6.10 -5.00 0.50
CA ASP A 206 7.11 -4.57 -0.47
C ASP A 206 8.51 -4.75 0.14
N TYR A 207 8.77 -5.87 0.82
CA TYR A 207 9.98 -6.03 1.67
C TYR A 207 11.28 -5.62 0.95
N GLY A 208 11.35 -5.89 -0.36
CA GLY A 208 12.55 -5.74 -1.18
C GLY A 208 12.57 -4.48 -2.02
N ARG A 209 11.49 -3.67 -2.05
CA ARG A 209 11.36 -2.48 -2.90
C ARG A 209 11.73 -2.78 -4.36
N GLY A 210 11.12 -3.83 -4.90
CA GLY A 210 11.42 -4.38 -6.24
C GLY A 210 12.61 -5.34 -6.33
N SER A 211 13.26 -5.67 -5.21
CA SER A 211 14.24 -6.76 -5.15
C SER A 211 13.58 -8.06 -4.71
N HIS A 212 13.99 -9.18 -5.31
CA HIS A 212 13.47 -10.50 -4.99
C HIS A 212 14.56 -11.38 -4.40
N SER A 213 14.23 -12.12 -3.35
CA SER A 213 15.11 -13.10 -2.73
C SER A 213 14.32 -14.25 -2.16
N ALA A 214 14.93 -15.45 -2.10
CA ALA A 214 14.28 -16.61 -1.50
C ALA A 214 13.87 -16.36 -0.03
N THR A 215 14.69 -15.62 0.72
CA THR A 215 14.43 -15.30 2.13
C THR A 215 13.27 -14.32 2.31
N GLY A 216 13.18 -13.27 1.49
CA GLY A 216 12.05 -12.35 1.54
C GLY A 216 10.76 -12.93 0.95
N ASP A 217 10.85 -13.79 -0.06
CA ASP A 217 9.67 -14.50 -0.59
C ASP A 217 9.13 -15.53 0.42
N ALA A 218 10.02 -16.16 1.18
CA ALA A 218 9.64 -17.01 2.31
C ALA A 218 8.93 -16.21 3.42
N TRP A 219 9.36 -14.96 3.67
CA TRP A 219 8.65 -14.02 4.55
C TRP A 219 7.21 -13.76 4.06
N LYS A 220 7.04 -13.35 2.79
CA LYS A 220 5.72 -13.11 2.19
C LYS A 220 4.83 -14.35 2.32
N GLN A 221 5.39 -15.52 2.02
CA GLN A 221 4.66 -16.78 2.11
C GLN A 221 4.22 -17.11 3.54
N ALA A 222 5.07 -16.86 4.54
CA ALA A 222 4.73 -17.10 5.94
C ALA A 222 3.57 -16.21 6.41
N VAL A 223 3.63 -14.91 6.08
CA VAL A 223 2.54 -13.95 6.37
C VAL A 223 1.26 -14.37 5.65
N PHE A 224 1.33 -14.70 4.35
CA PHE A 224 0.19 -15.12 3.55
C PHE A 224 -0.50 -16.38 4.10
N ASN A 225 0.28 -17.39 4.50
CA ASN A 225 -0.24 -18.61 5.15
C ASN A 225 -0.91 -18.31 6.48
N GLY A 226 -0.33 -17.40 7.27
CA GLY A 226 -0.92 -16.91 8.52
C GLY A 226 -2.27 -16.25 8.30
N LEU A 227 -2.39 -15.40 7.27
CA LEU A 227 -3.67 -14.77 6.91
C LEU A 227 -4.73 -15.79 6.49
N SER A 228 -4.34 -16.85 5.77
CA SER A 228 -5.25 -17.97 5.48
C SER A 228 -5.79 -18.63 6.76
N THR A 229 -4.94 -18.77 7.78
CA THR A 229 -5.35 -19.32 9.08
C THR A 229 -6.30 -18.36 9.82
N LEU A 230 -5.97 -17.07 9.83
CA LEU A 230 -6.81 -16.02 10.43
C LEU A 230 -8.17 -15.91 9.75
N ARG A 231 -8.23 -16.09 8.43
CA ARG A 231 -9.48 -16.14 7.68
C ARG A 231 -10.37 -17.29 8.14
N ALA A 232 -9.80 -18.47 8.39
CA ALA A 232 -10.52 -19.62 8.93
C ALA A 232 -11.05 -19.37 10.36
N GLN A 233 -10.44 -18.43 11.10
CA GLN A 233 -10.89 -17.97 12.42
C GLN A 233 -11.94 -16.85 12.37
N GLY A 234 -12.40 -16.46 11.17
CA GLY A 234 -13.51 -15.52 11.00
C GLY A 234 -13.11 -14.07 10.71
N LEU A 235 -11.83 -13.78 10.50
CA LEU A 235 -11.36 -12.46 10.05
C LEU A 235 -11.60 -12.26 8.55
N ASN A 236 -11.95 -11.04 8.15
CA ASN A 236 -11.86 -10.61 6.76
C ASN A 236 -10.43 -10.13 6.52
N VAL A 237 -9.71 -10.84 5.66
CA VAL A 237 -8.29 -10.53 5.39
C VAL A 237 -8.03 -10.25 3.92
N ALA A 238 -7.06 -9.40 3.64
CA ALA A 238 -6.48 -9.26 2.32
C ALA A 238 -4.95 -9.20 2.41
N PHE A 239 -4.29 -9.70 1.37
CA PHE A 239 -2.85 -9.57 1.16
C PHE A 239 -2.62 -8.81 -0.15
N VAL A 240 -1.81 -7.76 -0.07
CA VAL A 240 -1.45 -6.90 -1.21
C VAL A 240 0.06 -6.98 -1.38
N ASP A 241 0.51 -7.54 -2.51
CA ASP A 241 1.94 -7.59 -2.88
C ASP A 241 2.21 -6.46 -3.89
N PHE A 242 3.05 -5.51 -3.48
CA PHE A 242 3.50 -4.41 -4.35
C PHE A 242 4.71 -4.77 -5.21
N ALA A 243 5.36 -5.92 -5.01
CA ALA A 243 6.52 -6.30 -5.84
C ALA A 243 6.22 -6.25 -7.35
N PRO A 244 5.05 -6.72 -7.86
CA PRO A 244 4.71 -6.57 -9.27
C PRO A 244 4.58 -5.11 -9.73
N LEU A 245 4.16 -4.19 -8.85
CA LEU A 245 4.10 -2.76 -9.16
C LEU A 245 5.52 -2.19 -9.33
N TRP A 246 6.43 -2.53 -8.41
CA TRP A 246 7.83 -2.15 -8.51
C TRP A 246 8.51 -2.75 -9.73
N ASP A 247 8.31 -4.04 -10.00
CA ASP A 247 8.85 -4.74 -11.17
C ASP A 247 8.40 -4.06 -12.48
N ALA A 248 7.13 -3.69 -12.56
CA ALA A 248 6.57 -3.02 -13.73
C ALA A 248 7.15 -1.61 -13.95
N VAL A 249 7.40 -0.86 -12.87
CA VAL A 249 7.97 0.50 -12.97
C VAL A 249 9.48 0.46 -13.23
N LEU A 250 10.21 -0.36 -12.47
CA LEU A 250 11.68 -0.42 -12.50
C LEU A 250 12.23 -1.32 -13.62
N GLY A 251 11.40 -2.22 -14.14
CA GLY A 251 11.72 -3.08 -15.28
C GLY A 251 11.58 -2.39 -16.63
N THR A 252 11.69 -3.19 -17.69
CA THR A 252 11.62 -2.70 -19.08
C THR A 252 10.23 -2.74 -19.70
N SER A 253 9.28 -3.46 -19.07
CA SER A 253 7.91 -3.59 -19.56
C SER A 253 6.92 -3.60 -18.39
N PRO A 254 5.97 -2.65 -18.31
CA PRO A 254 5.80 -1.54 -19.26
C PRO A 254 6.82 -0.39 -19.02
N GLY A 255 7.55 -0.40 -17.90
CA GLY A 255 8.56 0.59 -17.53
C GLY A 255 7.96 1.90 -17.00
N PHE A 256 8.76 2.68 -16.27
CA PHE A 256 8.29 3.89 -15.56
C PHE A 256 7.55 4.90 -16.44
N ALA A 257 7.94 5.03 -17.71
CA ALA A 257 7.32 5.98 -18.64
C ALA A 257 5.85 5.63 -18.95
N ALA A 258 5.51 4.34 -18.97
CA ALA A 258 4.13 3.91 -19.17
C ALA A 258 3.22 4.29 -17.99
N PHE A 259 3.78 4.43 -16.80
CA PHE A 259 3.07 4.96 -15.63
C PHE A 259 3.01 6.49 -15.60
N GLY A 260 3.62 7.19 -16.56
CA GLY A 260 3.67 8.66 -16.59
C GLY A 260 4.86 9.27 -15.84
N TYR A 261 5.78 8.46 -15.30
CA TYR A 261 7.02 8.99 -14.72
C TYR A 261 7.99 9.47 -15.79
N LYS A 262 8.83 10.43 -15.43
CA LYS A 262 9.98 10.88 -16.22
C LYS A 262 11.29 10.25 -15.75
N THR A 263 11.35 9.83 -14.50
CA THR A 263 12.49 9.11 -13.91
C THR A 263 12.02 8.03 -12.94
N SER A 264 12.76 6.93 -12.86
CA SER A 264 12.58 5.90 -11.82
C SER A 264 13.42 6.15 -10.56
N GLY A 265 14.34 7.14 -10.61
CA GLY A 265 15.23 7.49 -9.50
C GLY A 265 14.62 8.46 -8.50
N ALA A 266 15.37 8.71 -7.42
CA ALA A 266 15.00 9.69 -6.39
C ALA A 266 15.15 11.12 -6.90
N CYS A 267 14.19 11.99 -6.59
CA CYS A 267 14.27 13.41 -6.93
C CYS A 267 15.22 14.19 -6.01
N ILE A 268 15.24 13.85 -4.73
CA ILE A 268 16.21 14.34 -3.75
C ILE A 268 17.35 13.32 -3.68
N PRO A 269 18.61 13.75 -3.80
CA PRO A 269 19.73 12.82 -4.00
C PRO A 269 20.13 12.05 -2.74
N ASN A 270 19.78 12.52 -1.55
CA ASN A 270 20.22 11.92 -0.28
C ASN A 270 19.06 11.77 0.71
N LEU A 271 18.95 10.59 1.34
CA LEU A 271 17.91 10.26 2.32
C LEU A 271 18.00 11.08 3.61
N SER A 272 19.23 11.42 4.03
CA SER A 272 19.52 12.21 5.23
C SER A 272 19.44 13.72 4.98
N GLN A 273 19.05 14.14 3.77
CA GLN A 273 18.99 15.55 3.43
C GLN A 273 17.91 16.28 4.21
N THR A 274 18.25 17.49 4.67
CA THR A 274 17.36 18.35 5.47
C THR A 274 16.82 19.55 4.69
N ASN A 275 17.23 19.69 3.42
CA ASN A 275 16.79 20.76 2.52
C ASN A 275 16.45 20.23 1.11
N LEU A 276 15.93 21.10 0.21
CA LEU A 276 15.63 20.77 -1.20
C LEU A 276 16.83 20.94 -2.17
N SER A 277 18.06 21.04 -1.67
CA SER A 277 19.23 21.24 -2.54
C SER A 277 19.42 20.07 -3.52
N GLY A 278 19.54 20.37 -4.81
CA GLY A 278 19.71 19.32 -5.82
C GLY A 278 18.45 18.52 -6.11
N GLU A 279 17.27 19.05 -5.76
CA GLU A 279 15.99 18.57 -6.29
C GLU A 279 16.07 18.42 -7.82
N CYS A 280 15.53 17.31 -8.31
CA CYS A 280 15.46 17.01 -9.73
C CYS A 280 14.57 18.02 -10.49
N SER A 281 14.73 18.09 -11.81
CA SER A 281 13.93 18.99 -12.67
C SER A 281 12.46 18.59 -12.82
N THR A 282 12.06 17.42 -12.32
CA THR A 282 10.72 16.83 -12.55
C THR A 282 10.15 16.21 -11.26
N PRO A 283 10.00 17.00 -10.18
CA PRO A 283 9.62 16.47 -8.86
C PRO A 283 8.25 15.79 -8.86
N LEU A 284 7.33 16.29 -9.67
CA LEU A 284 5.98 15.72 -9.82
C LEU A 284 5.93 14.45 -10.68
N ASN A 285 7.05 13.99 -11.25
CA ASN A 285 7.07 12.81 -12.12
C ASN A 285 8.25 11.88 -11.84
N SER A 286 8.82 11.92 -10.63
CA SER A 286 9.82 10.94 -10.18
C SER A 286 9.15 9.81 -9.42
N PHE A 287 9.59 8.57 -9.64
CA PHE A 287 9.08 7.41 -8.89
C PHE A 287 9.47 7.48 -7.40
N TYR A 288 10.71 7.82 -7.12
CA TYR A 288 11.17 8.04 -5.75
C TYR A 288 11.31 9.53 -5.47
N TRP A 289 10.93 9.95 -4.27
CA TRP A 289 11.20 11.30 -3.79
C TRP A 289 12.55 11.37 -3.07
N LEU A 290 12.72 10.57 -2.02
CA LEU A 290 14.02 10.33 -1.36
C LEU A 290 14.55 8.96 -1.81
N PRO A 291 15.86 8.68 -1.68
CA PRO A 291 16.40 7.36 -1.98
C PRO A 291 15.65 6.26 -1.24
N GLY A 292 15.08 5.33 -2.01
CA GLY A 292 14.29 4.21 -1.49
C GLY A 292 12.93 4.58 -0.89
N HIS A 293 12.44 5.81 -1.06
CA HIS A 293 11.11 6.24 -0.60
C HIS A 293 10.26 6.80 -1.74
N PRO A 294 9.05 6.26 -1.97
CA PRO A 294 8.12 6.70 -3.01
C PRO A 294 7.86 8.21 -2.98
N SER A 295 7.65 8.81 -4.15
CA SER A 295 7.02 10.14 -4.23
C SER A 295 5.54 10.08 -3.84
N LYS A 296 4.92 11.24 -3.60
CA LYS A 296 3.47 11.33 -3.38
C LYS A 296 2.69 10.70 -4.53
N GLU A 297 3.22 10.84 -5.74
CA GLU A 297 2.61 10.30 -6.95
C GLU A 297 2.67 8.77 -7.00
N THR A 298 3.78 8.21 -6.49
CA THR A 298 3.92 6.78 -6.30
C THR A 298 3.03 6.26 -5.17
N HIS A 299 2.94 6.97 -4.05
CA HIS A 299 2.02 6.64 -2.97
C HIS A 299 0.56 6.61 -3.44
N ARG A 300 0.18 7.53 -4.32
CA ARG A 300 -1.16 7.53 -4.91
C ARG A 300 -1.42 6.29 -5.77
N ILE A 301 -0.49 5.87 -6.61
CA ILE A 301 -0.68 4.64 -7.39
C ILE A 301 -0.62 3.38 -6.51
N MET A 302 0.10 3.39 -5.38
CA MET A 302 0.03 2.32 -4.38
C MET A 302 -1.38 2.23 -3.79
N ALA A 303 -2.00 3.36 -3.45
CA ALA A 303 -3.39 3.41 -2.97
C ALA A 303 -4.38 2.89 -4.03
N ASP A 304 -4.20 3.29 -5.30
CA ASP A 304 -5.04 2.79 -6.40
C ASP A 304 -4.85 1.29 -6.64
N TYR A 305 -3.61 0.79 -6.54
CA TYR A 305 -3.31 -0.63 -6.71
C TYR A 305 -3.95 -1.47 -5.62
N LEU A 306 -3.83 -1.05 -4.35
CA LEU A 306 -4.53 -1.67 -3.22
C LEU A 306 -6.04 -1.70 -3.46
N LYS A 307 -6.63 -0.59 -3.93
CA LYS A 307 -8.08 -0.55 -4.21
C LYS A 307 -8.48 -1.52 -5.32
N LEU A 308 -7.65 -1.68 -6.36
CA LEU A 308 -7.88 -2.69 -7.38
C LEU A 308 -7.77 -4.12 -6.82
N VAL A 309 -6.82 -4.39 -5.93
CA VAL A 309 -6.72 -5.71 -5.26
C VAL A 309 -7.98 -5.98 -4.45
N LEU A 310 -8.41 -5.03 -3.61
CA LEU A 310 -9.61 -5.20 -2.78
C LEU A 310 -10.89 -5.33 -3.63
N ALA A 311 -10.96 -4.65 -4.77
CA ALA A 311 -12.12 -4.74 -5.66
C ALA A 311 -12.15 -6.05 -6.48
N ASN A 312 -11.01 -6.47 -7.01
CA ASN A 312 -10.95 -7.47 -8.08
C ASN A 312 -10.43 -8.84 -7.63
N CYS A 313 -9.57 -8.90 -6.61
CA CYS A 313 -8.94 -10.15 -6.19
C CYS A 313 -9.75 -10.90 -5.13
N LYS A 314 -11.06 -11.01 -5.32
CA LYS A 314 -11.95 -11.70 -4.39
C LYS A 314 -11.63 -13.21 -4.38
N ALA A 315 -11.33 -13.74 -3.20
CA ALA A 315 -10.98 -15.14 -2.96
C ALA A 315 -12.04 -15.87 -2.13
#